data_AF-A0A3M2DLH0-F1
#
_entry.id   AF-A0A3M2DLH0-F1
#
_cell.length_a   1.000
_cell.length_b   1.000
_cell.length_c   1.000
_cell.angle_alpha   90.00
_cell.angle_beta   90.00
_cell.angle_gamma   90.00
#
_symmetry.space_group_name_H-M   'P 1'
#
loop_
_entity.id
_entity.type
_entity.pdbx_description
1 polymer ?
#
loop_
_entity_poly.entity_id
_entity_poly.type
_entity_poly.pdbx_seq_one_letter_code
_entity_poly.pdbx_strand_id
1 'polypeptide(L)'
;MKLTPDTGARYLLERVGESADRASARYAATAVSPDGEWTFDVTLHAAGDPAIAPRGTPPPDPAIAAQLAAIARQVARQAARNRTEGLAIVWPRRVLRWKGPGRGA
;
A
#
# COMPACT_ATOMS: atom_id res chain seq x y z
N MET A 1 0.83 -22.61 12.15
CA MET A 1 0.32 -22.26 10.81
C MET A 1 1.26 -21.22 10.23
N LYS A 2 2.06 -21.55 9.20
CA LYS A 2 2.95 -20.57 8.54
C LYS A 2 2.08 -19.58 7.77
N LEU A 3 2.12 -18.29 8.14
CA LEU A 3 1.35 -17.22 7.49
C LEU A 3 2.02 -16.71 6.21
N THR A 4 3.22 -17.21 5.90
CA THR A 4 4.00 -16.86 4.72
C THR A 4 3.40 -17.52 3.48
N PRO A 5 3.12 -16.77 2.39
CA PRO A 5 2.72 -17.39 1.13
C PRO A 5 3.87 -18.23 0.57
N ASP A 6 3.59 -19.37 -0.06
CA ASP A 6 4.60 -20.21 -0.71
C ASP A 6 5.10 -19.62 -2.05
N THR A 7 4.31 -18.70 -2.64
CA THR A 7 4.68 -17.93 -3.83
C THR A 7 4.10 -16.52 -3.81
N GLY A 8 4.83 -15.57 -4.41
CA GLY A 8 4.41 -14.17 -4.51
C GLY A 8 4.44 -13.42 -3.19
N ALA A 9 3.68 -12.33 -3.09
CA ALA A 9 3.66 -11.46 -1.91
C ALA A 9 2.24 -11.03 -1.52
N ARG A 10 2.00 -10.93 -0.21
CA ARG A 10 0.79 -10.36 0.40
C ARG A 10 1.11 -8.97 0.93
N TYR A 11 0.25 -8.02 0.64
CA TYR A 11 0.35 -6.62 1.07
C TYR A 11 -0.86 -6.26 1.92
N LEU A 12 -0.59 -5.75 3.11
CA LEU A 12 -1.58 -5.22 4.03
C LEU A 12 -1.24 -3.75 4.28
N LEU A 13 -2.17 -2.83 4.02
CA LEU A 13 -2.07 -1.44 4.46
C LEU A 13 -3.20 -1.19 5.45
N GLU A 14 -2.86 -0.68 6.64
CA GLU A 14 -3.81 -0.36 7.70
C GLU A 14 -3.78 1.14 7.97
N ARG A 15 -4.93 1.81 7.82
CA ARG A 15 -4.98 3.26 8.03
C ARG A 15 -4.76 3.56 9.51
N VAL A 16 -3.68 4.28 9.82
CA VAL A 16 -3.33 4.72 11.17
C VAL A 16 -3.72 6.18 11.43
N GLY A 17 -4.02 6.96 10.38
CA GLY A 17 -4.48 8.33 10.52
C GLY A 17 -5.02 8.91 9.23
N GLU A 18 -5.73 10.02 9.36
CA GLU A 18 -6.32 10.79 8.27
C GLU A 18 -6.22 12.28 8.63
N SER A 19 -6.00 13.14 7.64
CA SER A 19 -6.08 14.59 7.86
C SER A 19 -7.54 15.03 8.03
N ALA A 20 -7.77 16.13 8.76
CA ALA A 20 -9.13 16.60 9.04
C ALA A 20 -9.93 16.94 7.77
N ASP A 21 -9.23 17.42 6.73
CA ASP A 21 -9.78 17.73 5.41
C ASP A 21 -9.85 16.52 4.46
N ARG A 22 -9.40 15.35 4.92
CA ARG A 22 -9.25 14.11 4.15
C ARG A 22 -8.38 14.23 2.89
N ALA A 23 -7.59 15.29 2.75
CA ALA A 23 -6.66 15.43 1.64
C ALA A 23 -5.53 14.38 1.68
N SER A 24 -5.30 13.76 2.84
CA SER A 24 -4.32 12.69 3.00
C SER A 24 -4.73 11.63 4.02
N ALA A 25 -4.17 10.43 3.87
CA ALA A 25 -4.28 9.35 4.85
C ALA A 25 -2.94 8.64 5.04
N ARG A 26 -2.64 8.28 6.29
CA ARG A 26 -1.43 7.57 6.71
C ARG A 26 -1.76 6.11 6.98
N TYR A 27 -0.89 5.23 6.52
CA TYR A 27 -1.02 3.78 6.66
C TYR A 27 0.28 3.17 7.19
N ALA A 28 0.15 2.22 8.10
CA ALA A 28 1.19 1.24 8.36
C ALA A 28 1.00 0.10 7.36
N ALA A 29 2.04 -0.25 6.61
CA ALA A 29 1.98 -1.29 5.62
C ALA A 29 2.95 -2.43 5.93
N THR A 30 2.53 -3.65 5.63
CA THR A 30 3.34 -4.86 5.73
C THR A 30 3.26 -5.62 4.41
N ALA A 31 4.42 -6.05 3.90
CA ALA A 31 4.53 -6.96 2.77
C ALA A 31 5.18 -8.27 3.25
N VAL A 32 4.58 -9.41 2.92
CA VAL A 32 5.08 -10.74 3.29
C VAL A 32 5.23 -11.59 2.03
N SER A 33 6.42 -12.12 1.79
CA SER A 33 6.75 -13.10 0.74
C SER A 33 7.48 -14.30 1.35
N PRO A 34 7.75 -15.39 0.59
CA PRO A 34 8.62 -16.47 1.05
C PRO A 34 10.00 -15.98 1.53
N ASP A 35 10.50 -14.91 0.92
CA ASP A 35 11.86 -14.39 1.11
C ASP A 35 11.97 -13.45 2.32
N GLY A 36 10.84 -12.95 2.83
CA GLY A 36 10.86 -12.06 3.98
C GLY A 36 9.58 -11.31 4.27
N GLU A 37 9.67 -10.47 5.30
CA GLU A 37 8.63 -9.54 5.72
C GLU A 37 9.23 -8.14 5.80
N TRP A 38 8.53 -7.16 5.24
CA TRP A 38 8.94 -5.76 5.20
C TRP A 38 7.81 -4.86 5.66
N THR A 39 8.15 -3.82 6.42
CA THR A 39 7.18 -2.83 6.91
C THR A 39 7.47 -1.45 6.33
N PHE A 40 6.42 -0.65 6.14
CA PHE A 40 6.50 0.67 5.52
C PHE A 40 5.53 1.65 6.18
N ASP A 41 5.92 2.92 6.22
CA ASP A 41 5.00 4.04 6.34
C ASP A 41 4.55 4.48 4.96
N VAL A 42 3.24 4.59 4.77
CA VAL A 42 2.64 5.04 3.52
C VAL A 42 1.75 6.23 3.78
N THR A 43 2.01 7.35 3.13
CA THR A 43 1.11 8.50 3.09
C THR A 43 0.50 8.60 1.70
N LEU A 44 -0.81 8.52 1.62
CA LEU A 44 -1.56 8.71 0.38
C LEU A 44 -2.11 10.13 0.33
N HIS A 45 -1.98 10.79 -0.82
CA HIS A 45 -2.52 12.11 -1.05
C HIS A 45 -3.66 12.05 -2.07
N ALA A 46 -4.70 12.88 -1.87
CA ALA A 46 -5.78 13.06 -2.82
C ALA A 46 -5.34 13.79 -4.12
N ALA A 47 -4.05 14.12 -4.25
CA ALA A 47 -3.44 14.53 -5.52
C ALA A 47 -3.03 13.33 -6.40
N GLY A 48 -3.07 12.09 -5.85
CA GLY A 48 -2.84 10.86 -6.60
C GLY A 48 -1.44 10.24 -6.43
N ASP A 49 -0.49 10.95 -5.81
CA ASP A 49 0.87 10.45 -5.57
C ASP A 49 1.05 10.00 -4.11
N PRO A 50 1.61 8.80 -3.85
CA PRO A 50 1.92 8.34 -2.50
C PRO A 50 3.38 8.59 -2.11
N ALA A 51 3.60 8.95 -0.84
CA ALA A 51 4.91 8.89 -0.21
C ALA A 51 5.06 7.57 0.56
N ILE A 52 6.18 6.87 0.37
CA ILE A 52 6.45 5.56 0.96
C ILE A 52 7.83 5.56 1.59
N ALA A 53 7.92 5.22 2.87
CA ALA A 53 9.17 5.10 3.60
C ALA A 53 9.28 3.68 4.20
N PRO A 54 10.31 2.90 3.86
CA PRO A 54 10.54 1.62 4.51
C PRO A 54 10.91 1.81 5.99
N ARG A 55 10.53 0.83 6.80
CA ARG A 55 10.87 0.77 8.22
C ARG A 55 11.79 -0.41 8.48
N GLY A 56 12.88 -0.13 9.22
CA GLY A 56 13.80 -1.16 9.71
C GLY A 56 14.83 -1.63 8.69
N THR A 57 15.50 -2.72 9.06
CA THR A 57 16.54 -3.42 8.28
C THR A 57 16.16 -4.90 8.18
N PRO A 58 16.47 -5.60 7.07
CA PRO A 58 17.16 -5.14 5.86
C PRO A 58 16.32 -4.19 4.99
N PRO A 59 16.94 -3.47 4.02
CA PRO A 59 16.19 -2.70 3.04
C PRO A 59 15.18 -3.58 2.29
N PRO A 60 14.04 -3.03 1.88
CA PRO A 60 13.02 -3.78 1.15
C PRO A 60 13.53 -4.26 -0.20
N ASP A 61 13.08 -5.45 -0.61
CA ASP A 61 13.25 -5.92 -1.98
C ASP A 61 12.65 -4.86 -2.96
N PRO A 62 13.40 -4.44 -4.01
CA PRO A 62 12.93 -3.44 -4.95
C PRO A 62 11.61 -3.79 -5.66
N ALA A 63 11.37 -5.07 -5.97
CA ALA A 63 10.12 -5.53 -6.57
C ALA A 63 8.95 -5.44 -5.59
N ILE A 64 9.18 -5.77 -4.31
CA ILE A 64 8.20 -5.58 -3.24
C ILE A 64 7.83 -4.10 -3.08
N ALA A 65 8.84 -3.22 -3.02
CA ALA A 65 8.65 -1.78 -2.91
C ALA A 65 7.90 -1.21 -4.12
N ALA A 66 8.27 -1.61 -5.34
CA ALA A 66 7.60 -1.18 -6.57
C ALA A 66 6.13 -1.62 -6.60
N GLN A 67 5.84 -2.85 -6.17
CA GLN A 67 4.49 -3.37 -6.15
C GLN A 67 3.61 -2.71 -5.07
N LEU A 68 4.18 -2.41 -3.90
CA LEU A 68 3.52 -1.59 -2.88
C LEU A 68 3.20 -0.19 -3.42
N ALA A 69 4.15 0.44 -4.11
CA ALA A 69 3.95 1.75 -4.73
C ALA A 69 2.80 1.73 -5.76
N ALA A 70 2.72 0.69 -6.57
CA ALA A 70 1.60 0.52 -7.52
C ALA A 70 0.25 0.40 -6.80
N ILE A 71 0.17 -0.37 -5.71
CA ILE A 71 -1.05 -0.51 -4.89
C ILE A 71 -1.43 0.84 -4.27
N ALA A 72 -0.47 1.53 -3.64
CA ALA A 72 -0.67 2.84 -3.03
C ALA A 72 -1.19 3.88 -4.04
N ARG A 73 -0.60 3.94 -5.25
CA ARG A 73 -1.06 4.80 -6.35
C ARG A 73 -2.48 4.48 -6.81
N GLN A 74 -2.88 3.20 -6.84
CA GLN A 74 -4.26 2.84 -7.18
C GLN A 74 -5.26 3.42 -6.17
N VAL A 75 -4.95 3.33 -4.88
CA VAL A 75 -5.80 3.88 -3.82
C VAL A 75 -5.83 5.41 -3.88
N ALA A 76 -4.67 6.06 -4.04
CA ALA A 76 -4.56 7.51 -4.14
C ALA A 76 -5.30 8.07 -5.37
N ARG A 77 -5.24 7.37 -6.52
CA ARG A 77 -5.96 7.78 -7.74
C ARG A 77 -7.47 7.75 -7.57
N GLN A 78 -8.03 6.78 -6.83
CA GLN A 78 -9.46 6.78 -6.55
C GLN A 78 -9.87 8.02 -5.73
N ALA A 79 -9.07 8.40 -4.72
CA ALA A 79 -9.31 9.61 -3.95
C ALA A 79 -9.19 10.89 -4.80
N ALA A 80 -8.19 10.96 -5.67
CA ALA A 80 -8.02 12.07 -6.62
C ALA A 80 -9.21 12.19 -7.57
N ARG A 81 -9.70 11.06 -8.10
CA ARG A 81 -10.90 11.02 -8.94
C ARG A 81 -12.12 11.53 -8.19
N ASN A 82 -12.38 11.04 -6.97
CA ASN A 82 -13.49 11.53 -6.16
C ASN A 82 -13.40 13.04 -5.95
N ARG A 83 -12.20 13.57 -5.65
CA ARG A 83 -11.97 15.00 -5.51
C ARG A 83 -12.33 15.78 -6.78
N THR A 84 -11.87 15.32 -7.95
CA THR A 84 -12.18 15.96 -9.24
C THR A 84 -13.66 15.91 -9.57
N GLU A 85 -14.35 14.84 -9.21
CA GLU A 85 -15.79 14.65 -9.44
C GLU A 85 -16.66 15.33 -8.36
N GLY A 86 -16.07 16.06 -7.40
CA GLY A 86 -16.82 16.70 -6.30
C GLY A 86 -17.43 15.70 -5.31
N LEU A 87 -16.99 14.45 -5.33
CA LEU A 87 -17.45 13.39 -4.44
C LEU A 87 -16.63 13.39 -3.14
N ALA A 88 -17.25 12.85 -2.08
CA ALA A 88 -16.56 12.66 -0.82
C ALA A 88 -15.32 11.76 -1.00
N ILE A 89 -14.17 12.22 -0.51
CA ILE A 89 -12.96 11.39 -0.40
C ILE A 89 -13.19 10.37 0.71
N VAL A 90 -13.04 9.09 0.36
CA VAL A 90 -13.14 7.97 1.30
C VAL A 90 -11.86 7.16 1.21
N TRP A 91 -11.06 7.24 2.26
CA TRP A 91 -9.91 6.38 2.43
C TRP A 91 -10.37 5.00 2.92
N PRO A 92 -9.85 3.87 2.39
CA PRO A 92 -10.14 2.55 2.93
C PRO A 92 -9.53 2.36 4.32
N ARG A 93 -10.24 1.72 5.26
CA ARG A 93 -9.68 1.44 6.60
C ARG A 93 -8.52 0.44 6.52
N ARG A 94 -8.64 -0.53 5.62
CA ARG A 94 -7.65 -1.57 5.36
C ARG A 94 -7.62 -1.89 3.87
N VAL A 95 -6.44 -2.11 3.31
CA VAL A 95 -6.23 -2.57 1.94
C VAL A 95 -5.44 -3.86 1.97
N LEU A 96 -6.07 -4.96 1.56
CA LEU A 96 -5.41 -6.26 1.41
C LEU A 96 -5.27 -6.58 -0.09
N ARG A 97 -4.06 -6.93 -0.51
CA ARG A 97 -3.77 -7.34 -1.88
C ARG A 97 -2.84 -8.55 -1.87
N TRP A 98 -3.14 -9.51 -2.73
CA TRP A 98 -2.24 -10.61 -3.05
C TRP A 98 -1.70 -10.42 -4.47
N LYS A 99 -0.41 -10.65 -4.63
CA LYS A 99 0.28 -10.67 -5.91
C LYS A 99 0.96 -12.01 -6.05
N GLY A 100 0.36 -12.89 -6.83
CA GLY A 100 0.96 -14.19 -7.18
C GLY A 100 2.23 -14.01 -8.03
N PRO A 101 2.93 -15.11 -8.35
CA PRO A 101 4.24 -15.11 -9.02
C PRO A 101 4.28 -14.58 -10.46
N GLY A 102 3.24 -13.87 -10.93
CA GLY A 102 3.06 -13.52 -12.34
C GLY A 102 2.58 -14.72 -13.16
N ARG A 103 1.83 -14.49 -14.24
CA ARG A 103 1.54 -15.55 -15.22
C ARG A 103 2.78 -15.70 -16.09
N GLY A 104 3.63 -16.68 -15.78
CA GLY A 104 4.86 -16.94 -16.54
C GLY A 104 5.89 -17.70 -15.71
N ALA A 105 5.49 -18.86 -15.20
CA ALA A 105 6.40 -19.95 -14.88
C ALA A 105 6.08 -21.10 -15.84
#